data_AF-A0A366LB45-F1
#
_entry.id   AF-A0A366LB45-F1
#
_cell.length_a   1.000
_cell.length_b   1.000
_cell.length_c   1.000
_cell.angle_alpha   90.00
_cell.angle_beta   90.00
_cell.angle_gamma   90.00
#
_symmetry.space_group_name_H-M   'P 1'
#
loop_
_entity.id
_entity.type
_entity.pdbx_description
1 polymer ?
#
loop_
_entity_poly.entity_id
_entity_poly.type
_entity_poly.pdbx_seq_one_letter_code
_entity_poly.pdbx_strand_id
1 'polypeptide(L)'
;MRNQTMKWCMLFVCMSAALISCKKDQSKNEVQSENGKVKAWETLIDGTSFANYTNFQAKWNYNYPWGTDHNGTARMVGSSTNHNQIYLSSNILTIKATRLSSSPGNSTANGFTNVPIWYYSGTCHAKQQVLINDQFPSYTISGDFAVPTARGTWPAFWITGVNSWPPESDIMEFKGDSRNWQNTYDGAWENTLTTVSNAGSYHNYKCWYNKINATDVECHYYIDNVWKAKHTMSNAVNKPMWLIINLQMERDSGSPGPSGNTFYTGKNVTMGRERAF
;
A
#
# COMPACT_ATOMS: atom_id res chain seq x y z
N MET A 1 34.00 78.47 -24.66
CA MET A 1 35.23 78.21 -23.87
C MET A 1 34.98 76.93 -23.08
N ARG A 2 35.66 75.80 -23.21
CA ARG A 2 36.97 75.46 -23.78
C ARG A 2 36.86 73.97 -24.18
N ASN A 3 37.25 73.65 -25.41
CA ASN A 3 37.34 72.30 -25.97
C ASN A 3 38.37 71.46 -25.20
N GLN A 4 38.12 70.15 -25.09
CA GLN A 4 39.16 69.16 -25.28
C GLN A 4 38.68 68.01 -26.16
N THR A 5 39.51 67.74 -27.15
CA THR A 5 39.51 66.71 -28.19
C THR A 5 39.83 65.32 -27.62
N MET A 6 39.30 64.24 -28.19
CA MET A 6 40.01 63.36 -29.15
C MET A 6 39.36 61.97 -29.33
N LYS A 7 39.41 61.53 -30.59
CA LYS A 7 39.65 60.17 -31.10
C LYS A 7 38.50 59.15 -31.12
N TRP A 8 37.92 59.09 -32.33
CA TRP A 8 37.51 57.89 -33.04
C TRP A 8 38.51 56.72 -32.94
N CYS A 9 37.99 55.54 -32.63
CA CYS A 9 38.49 54.26 -33.13
C CYS A 9 37.28 53.37 -33.43
N MET A 10 37.14 52.96 -34.70
CA MET A 10 36.20 51.93 -35.15
C MET A 10 36.52 50.59 -34.47
N LEU A 11 35.50 49.86 -34.06
CA LEU A 11 35.55 48.39 -34.12
C LEU A 11 34.15 47.82 -34.35
N PHE A 12 34.01 47.17 -35.49
CA PHE A 12 32.90 46.30 -35.87
C PHE A 12 32.88 45.07 -34.97
N VAL A 13 31.74 44.77 -34.33
CA VAL A 13 31.43 43.40 -33.90
C VAL A 13 29.95 43.14 -34.14
N CYS A 14 29.69 42.19 -35.04
CA CYS A 14 28.40 41.55 -35.28
C CYS A 14 27.83 40.97 -33.99
N MET A 15 26.55 41.26 -33.70
CA MET A 15 25.80 40.44 -32.75
C MET A 15 24.45 40.06 -33.34
N SER A 16 24.41 38.79 -33.75
CA SER A 16 23.29 38.08 -34.35
C SER A 16 22.16 37.88 -33.35
N ALA A 17 20.93 38.03 -33.83
CA ALA A 17 19.70 37.77 -33.09
C ALA A 17 19.61 36.30 -32.64
N ALA A 18 19.51 36.08 -31.33
CA ALA A 18 19.23 34.77 -30.76
C ALA A 18 17.71 34.53 -30.73
N LEU A 19 17.21 33.70 -31.65
CA LEU A 19 15.89 33.10 -31.58
C LEU A 19 15.88 32.03 -30.49
N ILE A 20 15.06 32.25 -29.45
CA ILE A 20 14.83 31.28 -28.37
C ILE A 20 13.92 30.17 -28.91
N SER A 21 14.52 29.05 -29.30
CA SER A 21 13.81 27.80 -29.57
C SER A 21 13.60 27.04 -28.27
N CYS A 22 12.36 26.95 -27.79
CA CYS A 22 11.93 26.04 -26.74
C CYS A 22 12.21 24.58 -27.17
N LYS A 23 13.24 23.95 -26.59
CA LYS A 23 13.36 22.49 -26.58
C LYS A 23 12.74 21.96 -25.29
N LYS A 24 11.71 21.14 -25.46
CA LYS A 24 11.05 20.36 -24.42
C LYS A 24 11.95 19.15 -24.12
N ASP A 25 12.76 19.22 -23.09
CA ASP A 25 13.50 18.04 -22.61
C ASP A 25 12.52 17.09 -21.91
N GLN A 26 12.21 15.98 -22.58
CA GLN A 26 11.73 14.77 -21.92
C GLN A 26 12.96 13.91 -21.61
N SER A 27 13.52 14.04 -20.41
CA SER A 27 14.48 13.06 -19.90
C SER A 27 13.72 11.77 -19.56
N LYS A 28 13.76 10.78 -20.46
CA LYS A 28 13.50 9.39 -20.09
C LYS A 28 14.66 8.94 -19.21
N ASN A 29 14.38 8.58 -17.96
CA ASN A 29 15.33 7.87 -17.11
C ASN A 29 15.48 6.45 -17.66
N GLU A 30 16.44 6.24 -18.55
CA GLU A 30 16.93 4.90 -18.90
C GLU A 30 17.97 4.48 -17.85
N VAL A 31 17.55 3.58 -16.96
CA VAL A 31 18.45 2.92 -16.00
C VAL A 31 19.25 1.86 -16.75
N GLN A 32 20.54 2.13 -17.00
CA GLN A 32 21.45 1.14 -17.56
C GLN A 32 21.79 0.05 -16.54
N SER A 33 21.72 -1.22 -16.96
CA SER A 33 22.05 -2.41 -16.19
C SER A 33 23.23 -3.13 -16.86
N GLU A 34 24.23 -3.53 -16.06
CA GLU A 34 25.57 -4.03 -16.45
C GLU A 34 25.59 -5.32 -17.31
N ASN A 35 24.46 -5.86 -17.76
CA ASN A 35 24.42 -7.10 -18.56
C ASN A 35 23.48 -7.05 -19.79
N GLY A 36 23.12 -5.88 -20.28
CA GLY A 36 22.32 -5.76 -21.53
C GLY A 36 20.87 -6.27 -21.44
N LYS A 37 20.41 -6.71 -20.26
CA LYS A 37 19.01 -6.99 -19.97
C LYS A 37 18.36 -5.73 -19.39
N VAL A 38 17.58 -5.02 -20.20
CA VAL A 38 16.79 -3.87 -19.75
C VAL A 38 15.68 -4.40 -18.85
N LYS A 39 15.56 -4.01 -17.57
CA LYS A 39 14.37 -4.33 -16.77
C LYS A 39 13.22 -3.40 -17.19
N ALA A 40 12.01 -3.91 -17.39
CA ALA A 40 10.83 -3.09 -17.65
C ALA A 40 9.97 -2.95 -16.39
N TRP A 41 9.43 -1.75 -16.14
CA TRP A 41 8.49 -1.51 -15.05
C TRP A 41 7.04 -1.68 -15.52
N GLU A 42 6.23 -2.40 -14.75
CA GLU A 42 4.80 -2.56 -14.98
C GLU A 42 3.98 -1.99 -13.82
N THR A 43 2.97 -1.18 -14.14
CA THR A 43 1.99 -0.70 -13.16
C THR A 43 0.75 -1.59 -13.21
N LEU A 44 0.48 -2.32 -12.13
CA LEU A 44 -0.65 -3.26 -12.03
C LEU A 44 -1.88 -2.60 -11.41
N ILE A 45 -1.65 -1.81 -10.37
CA ILE A 45 -2.62 -0.92 -9.73
C ILE A 45 -1.99 0.46 -9.68
N ASP A 46 -2.67 1.44 -10.27
CA ASP A 46 -2.31 2.84 -10.14
C ASP A 46 -3.10 3.53 -9.01
N GLY A 47 -2.69 4.75 -8.66
CA GLY A 47 -3.30 5.53 -7.58
C GLY A 47 -4.74 5.99 -7.85
N THR A 48 -5.34 5.66 -9.00
CA THR A 48 -6.70 6.05 -9.38
C THR A 48 -7.72 4.93 -9.22
N SER A 49 -7.29 3.76 -8.71
CA SER A 49 -8.18 2.61 -8.51
C SER A 49 -9.35 2.87 -7.55
N PHE A 50 -9.31 3.95 -6.77
CA PHE A 50 -10.39 4.37 -5.87
C PHE A 50 -11.22 5.55 -6.39
N ALA A 51 -11.01 5.99 -7.63
CA ALA A 51 -11.68 7.17 -8.19
C ALA A 51 -13.20 6.99 -8.29
N ASN A 52 -13.66 5.78 -8.60
CA ASN A 52 -15.07 5.39 -8.65
C ASN A 52 -15.19 3.85 -8.56
N TYR A 53 -16.43 3.35 -8.44
CA TYR A 53 -16.67 1.92 -8.28
C TYR A 53 -16.32 1.09 -9.51
N THR A 54 -16.38 1.64 -10.73
CA THR A 54 -15.92 0.94 -11.94
C THR A 54 -14.40 0.69 -11.88
N ASN A 55 -13.62 1.71 -11.54
CA ASN A 55 -12.17 1.60 -11.36
C ASN A 55 -11.82 0.63 -10.22
N PHE A 56 -12.54 0.74 -9.11
CA PHE A 56 -12.35 -0.16 -7.97
C PHE A 56 -12.62 -1.60 -8.38
N GLN A 57 -13.78 -1.89 -8.96
CA GLN A 57 -14.16 -3.24 -9.35
C GLN A 57 -13.29 -3.79 -10.50
N ALA A 58 -12.59 -2.94 -11.26
CA ALA A 58 -11.60 -3.40 -12.22
C ALA A 58 -10.34 -3.99 -11.54
N LYS A 59 -10.01 -3.55 -10.32
CA LYS A 59 -8.75 -3.90 -9.63
C LYS A 59 -8.93 -4.65 -8.31
N TRP A 60 -10.08 -4.53 -7.68
CA TRP A 60 -10.37 -4.99 -6.33
C TRP A 60 -11.66 -5.80 -6.29
N ASN A 61 -11.68 -6.77 -5.39
CA ASN A 61 -12.87 -7.48 -4.92
C ASN A 61 -13.22 -6.98 -3.51
N TYR A 62 -14.50 -7.06 -3.15
CA TYR A 62 -14.94 -6.83 -1.77
C TYR A 62 -14.63 -8.05 -0.88
N ASN A 63 -14.57 -7.81 0.43
CA ASN A 63 -14.30 -8.80 1.49
C ASN A 63 -12.92 -9.46 1.40
N TYR A 64 -12.62 -10.40 2.30
CA TYR A 64 -11.43 -11.23 2.19
C TYR A 64 -11.59 -12.24 1.05
N PRO A 65 -10.49 -12.75 0.47
CA PRO A 65 -10.57 -13.76 -0.59
C PRO A 65 -11.22 -15.08 -0.12
N TRP A 66 -11.31 -15.31 1.19
CA TRP A 66 -11.97 -16.47 1.81
C TRP A 66 -13.32 -16.15 2.47
N GLY A 67 -13.88 -14.95 2.27
CA GLY A 67 -15.20 -14.58 2.78
C GLY A 67 -15.18 -13.35 3.69
N THR A 68 -16.09 -13.31 4.66
CA THR A 68 -16.40 -12.07 5.41
C THR A 68 -15.75 -11.99 6.78
N ASP A 69 -15.20 -13.08 7.30
CA ASP A 69 -14.74 -13.14 8.68
C ASP A 69 -13.25 -13.46 8.73
N HIS A 70 -12.61 -13.08 9.84
CA HIS A 70 -11.21 -13.38 10.11
C HIS A 70 -11.01 -13.58 11.63
N ASN A 71 -9.88 -13.13 12.16
CA ASN A 71 -9.41 -13.35 13.52
C ASN A 71 -9.89 -12.28 14.51
N GLY A 72 -10.70 -11.30 14.09
CA GLY A 72 -11.31 -10.32 15.00
C GLY A 72 -12.79 -10.51 15.21
N THR A 73 -13.44 -9.48 15.75
CA THR A 73 -14.88 -9.44 16.06
C THR A 73 -15.69 -8.65 15.03
N ALA A 74 -15.08 -8.21 13.94
CA ALA A 74 -15.79 -7.58 12.83
C ALA A 74 -16.11 -8.59 11.73
N ARG A 75 -17.34 -8.50 11.22
CA ARG A 75 -17.78 -9.14 9.98
C ARG A 75 -17.74 -8.12 8.85
N MET A 76 -17.12 -8.49 7.74
CA MET A 76 -16.94 -7.61 6.58
C MET A 76 -18.21 -7.58 5.74
N VAL A 77 -18.66 -6.37 5.41
CA VAL A 77 -19.88 -6.11 4.66
C VAL A 77 -19.54 -5.19 3.49
N GLY A 78 -19.48 -5.77 2.30
CA GLY A 78 -19.26 -5.04 1.06
C GLY A 78 -19.65 -5.87 -0.15
N SER A 79 -20.30 -5.25 -1.12
CA SER A 79 -20.63 -5.82 -2.43
C SER A 79 -20.79 -4.72 -3.48
N SER A 80 -20.99 -5.08 -4.74
CA SER A 80 -21.28 -4.12 -5.81
C SER A 80 -22.58 -3.32 -5.63
N THR A 81 -23.44 -3.76 -4.71
CA THR A 81 -24.74 -3.13 -4.40
C THR A 81 -24.83 -2.64 -2.94
N ASN A 82 -23.83 -2.92 -2.11
CA ASN A 82 -23.78 -2.50 -0.70
C ASN A 82 -22.40 -1.96 -0.35
N HIS A 83 -22.31 -0.65 -0.17
CA HIS A 83 -21.10 0.08 0.15
C HIS A 83 -21.10 0.66 1.57
N ASN A 84 -22.00 0.21 2.44
CA ASN A 84 -22.25 0.85 3.74
C ASN A 84 -21.03 0.87 4.67
N GLN A 85 -20.15 -0.13 4.59
CA GLN A 85 -18.91 -0.24 5.37
C GLN A 85 -17.65 -0.04 4.54
N ILE A 86 -17.78 0.07 3.21
CA ILE A 86 -16.68 0.29 2.28
C ILE A 86 -17.15 1.14 1.10
N TYR A 87 -16.74 2.41 1.07
CA TYR A 87 -17.21 3.37 0.07
C TYR A 87 -16.10 4.27 -0.44
N LEU A 88 -16.35 4.89 -1.60
CA LEU A 88 -15.39 5.71 -2.32
C LEU A 88 -15.92 7.13 -2.44
N SER A 89 -15.05 8.10 -2.17
CA SER A 89 -15.33 9.51 -2.44
C SER A 89 -14.02 10.23 -2.75
N SER A 90 -13.99 11.05 -3.80
CA SER A 90 -12.81 11.86 -4.16
C SER A 90 -11.49 11.07 -4.22
N ASN A 91 -11.49 9.88 -4.83
CA ASN A 91 -10.35 8.97 -4.93
C ASN A 91 -9.82 8.43 -3.57
N ILE A 92 -10.66 8.45 -2.53
CA ILE A 92 -10.37 7.93 -1.21
C ILE A 92 -11.26 6.71 -0.95
N LEU A 93 -10.64 5.60 -0.60
CA LEU A 93 -11.28 4.46 0.03
C LEU A 93 -11.57 4.79 1.50
N THR A 94 -12.82 4.64 1.92
CA THR A 94 -13.19 4.73 3.34
C THR A 94 -13.78 3.40 3.78
N ILE A 95 -13.18 2.83 4.83
CA ILE A 95 -13.70 1.68 5.55
C ILE A 95 -14.26 2.16 6.88
N LYS A 96 -15.49 1.76 7.18
CA LYS A 96 -16.22 2.13 8.40
C LYS A 96 -16.56 0.89 9.20
N ALA A 97 -16.08 0.84 10.45
CA ALA A 97 -16.55 -0.11 11.44
C ALA A 97 -17.69 0.50 12.27
N THR A 98 -18.80 -0.23 12.42
CA THR A 98 -19.98 0.15 13.20
C THR A 98 -20.23 -0.92 14.26
N ARG A 99 -20.26 -0.50 15.54
CA ARG A 99 -20.60 -1.37 16.66
C ARG A 99 -22.06 -1.82 16.57
N LEU A 100 -22.30 -3.11 16.84
CA LEU A 100 -23.64 -3.71 16.89
C LEU A 100 -24.20 -3.67 18.31
N SER A 101 -25.51 -3.47 18.44
CA SER A 101 -26.25 -3.52 19.71
C SER A 101 -26.35 -4.94 20.27
N SER A 102 -26.31 -5.95 19.41
CA SER A 102 -26.28 -7.37 19.75
C SER A 102 -25.46 -8.14 18.72
N SER A 103 -24.80 -9.21 19.16
CA SER A 103 -24.05 -10.08 18.25
C SER A 103 -24.99 -10.85 17.32
N PRO A 104 -24.75 -10.85 15.99
CA PRO A 104 -25.51 -11.65 15.03
C PRO A 104 -25.03 -13.12 14.98
N GLY A 105 -24.10 -13.50 15.86
CA GLY A 105 -23.48 -14.83 15.89
C GLY A 105 -21.96 -14.75 15.91
N ASN A 106 -21.32 -15.91 15.81
CA ASN A 106 -19.86 -16.00 15.83
C ASN A 106 -19.25 -15.87 14.43
N SER A 107 -17.95 -15.60 14.39
CA SER A 107 -17.10 -15.67 13.20
C SER A 107 -17.22 -17.04 12.54
N THR A 108 -17.18 -17.08 11.21
CA THR A 108 -17.10 -18.32 10.43
C THR A 108 -15.69 -18.63 9.96
N ALA A 109 -14.70 -17.82 10.34
CA ALA A 109 -13.32 -18.03 9.95
C ALA A 109 -12.74 -19.29 10.63
N ASN A 110 -11.94 -20.04 9.87
CA ASN A 110 -11.30 -21.25 10.38
C ASN A 110 -10.45 -20.94 11.62
N GLY A 111 -10.59 -21.75 12.67
CA GLY A 111 -9.93 -21.54 13.96
C GLY A 111 -10.54 -20.47 14.86
N PHE A 112 -11.60 -19.76 14.43
CA PHE A 112 -12.17 -18.62 15.15
C PHE A 112 -13.69 -18.70 15.36
N THR A 113 -14.30 -19.88 15.18
CA THR A 113 -15.75 -20.10 15.27
C THR A 113 -16.37 -19.88 16.65
N ASN A 114 -15.55 -19.71 17.67
CA ASN A 114 -15.95 -19.39 19.05
C ASN A 114 -16.06 -17.88 19.32
N VAL A 115 -15.85 -17.02 18.32
CA VAL A 115 -15.71 -15.58 18.56
C VAL A 115 -16.92 -14.79 18.10
N PRO A 116 -17.62 -14.10 19.02
CA PRO A 116 -18.80 -13.32 18.67
C PRO A 116 -18.45 -12.12 17.80
N ILE A 117 -19.31 -11.84 16.84
CA ILE A 117 -19.25 -10.64 16.01
C ILE A 117 -19.87 -9.46 16.77
N TRP A 118 -19.12 -8.38 16.92
CA TRP A 118 -19.57 -7.14 17.57
C TRP A 118 -19.60 -5.94 16.63
N TYR A 119 -19.04 -6.07 15.43
CA TYR A 119 -18.96 -4.97 14.47
C TYR A 119 -19.33 -5.43 13.06
N TYR A 120 -19.96 -4.55 12.29
CA TYR A 120 -19.84 -4.60 10.84
C TYR A 120 -18.73 -3.67 10.39
N SER A 121 -17.85 -4.16 9.52
CA SER A 121 -16.73 -3.40 8.96
C SER A 121 -16.54 -3.72 7.48
N GLY A 122 -15.43 -3.29 6.88
CA GLY A 122 -15.14 -3.50 5.46
C GLY A 122 -13.73 -4.04 5.23
N THR A 123 -13.61 -4.73 4.11
CA THR A 123 -12.35 -5.24 3.55
C THR A 123 -12.45 -5.21 2.02
N CYS A 124 -11.31 -5.04 1.36
CA CYS A 124 -11.14 -5.40 -0.04
C CYS A 124 -9.81 -6.13 -0.26
N HIS A 125 -9.74 -6.88 -1.36
CA HIS A 125 -8.50 -7.50 -1.81
C HIS A 125 -8.28 -7.28 -3.31
N ALA A 126 -7.03 -7.16 -3.72
CA ALA A 126 -6.68 -6.96 -5.12
C ALA A 126 -7.00 -8.22 -5.92
N LYS A 127 -7.53 -8.04 -7.14
CA LYS A 127 -7.67 -9.12 -8.13
C LYS A 127 -6.31 -9.59 -8.65
N GLN A 128 -5.37 -8.67 -8.78
CA GLN A 128 -3.99 -8.99 -9.11
C GLN A 128 -3.29 -9.60 -7.89
N GLN A 129 -2.73 -10.79 -8.08
CA GLN A 129 -1.86 -11.42 -7.09
C GLN A 129 -0.41 -10.95 -7.25
N VAL A 130 0.29 -10.90 -6.13
CA VAL A 130 1.74 -10.71 -6.08
C VAL A 130 2.39 -12.07 -6.29
N LEU A 131 3.14 -12.24 -7.37
CA LEU A 131 3.88 -13.46 -7.66
C LEU A 131 5.33 -13.10 -7.98
N ILE A 132 6.22 -13.38 -7.04
CA ILE A 132 7.64 -13.08 -7.13
C ILE A 132 8.37 -14.32 -7.65
N ASN A 133 9.06 -14.17 -8.78
CA ASN A 133 9.78 -15.24 -9.47
C ASN A 133 10.85 -14.68 -10.41
N ASP A 134 11.48 -15.53 -11.23
CA ASP A 134 12.53 -15.08 -12.16
C ASP A 134 12.04 -14.10 -13.22
N GLN A 135 10.78 -14.19 -13.65
CA GLN A 135 10.20 -13.25 -14.60
C GLN A 135 9.82 -11.93 -13.94
N PHE A 136 9.35 -11.97 -12.70
CA PHE A 136 8.93 -10.82 -11.90
C PHE A 136 9.67 -10.80 -10.56
N PRO A 137 10.96 -10.42 -10.56
CA PRO A 137 11.81 -10.57 -9.38
C PRO A 137 11.47 -9.58 -8.26
N SER A 138 10.85 -8.44 -8.59
CA SER A 138 10.65 -7.35 -7.65
C SER A 138 9.25 -6.76 -7.74
N TYR A 139 8.63 -6.44 -6.61
CA TYR A 139 7.38 -5.69 -6.51
C TYR A 139 7.55 -4.49 -5.60
N THR A 140 6.90 -3.37 -5.90
CA THR A 140 6.68 -2.29 -4.94
C THR A 140 5.20 -2.12 -4.72
N ILE A 141 4.80 -2.11 -3.45
CA ILE A 141 3.44 -1.88 -3.01
C ILE A 141 3.46 -0.69 -2.05
N SER A 142 2.61 0.29 -2.29
CA SER A 142 2.59 1.54 -1.52
C SER A 142 1.16 2.06 -1.39
N GLY A 143 0.86 2.79 -0.33
CA GLY A 143 -0.40 3.51 -0.17
C GLY A 143 -0.34 4.55 0.94
N ASP A 144 -1.19 5.57 0.84
CA ASP A 144 -1.31 6.61 1.85
C ASP A 144 -2.54 6.33 2.72
N PHE A 145 -2.34 6.21 4.03
CA PHE A 145 -3.36 5.77 4.95
C PHE A 145 -3.47 6.68 6.17
N ALA A 146 -4.71 6.97 6.56
CA ALA A 146 -5.06 7.59 7.83
C ALA A 146 -5.84 6.56 8.66
N VAL A 147 -5.27 6.17 9.79
CA VAL A 147 -5.67 4.98 10.54
C VAL A 147 -6.23 5.32 11.92
N PRO A 148 -7.23 4.57 12.40
CA PRO A 148 -7.65 4.65 13.80
C PRO A 148 -6.63 3.91 14.70
N THR A 149 -6.37 4.47 15.87
CA THR A 149 -5.41 3.94 16.86
C THR A 149 -6.03 3.76 18.24
N ALA A 150 -7.35 3.78 18.34
CA ALA A 150 -8.04 3.55 19.61
C ALA A 150 -7.98 2.07 19.97
N ARG A 151 -7.97 1.73 21.27
CA ARG A 151 -8.08 0.34 21.72
C ARG A 151 -9.21 -0.37 20.97
N GLY A 152 -8.93 -1.56 20.47
CA GLY A 152 -9.83 -2.40 19.71
C GLY A 152 -9.98 -2.06 18.22
N THR A 153 -9.19 -1.13 17.67
CA THR A 153 -9.13 -0.89 16.22
C THR A 153 -7.94 -1.61 15.61
N TRP A 154 -8.17 -2.34 14.51
CA TRP A 154 -7.15 -3.13 13.83
C TRP A 154 -7.16 -2.91 12.30
N PRO A 155 -6.73 -1.74 11.83
CA PRO A 155 -6.53 -1.48 10.41
C PRO A 155 -5.28 -2.20 9.90
N ALA A 156 -5.34 -2.72 8.67
CA ALA A 156 -4.20 -3.38 8.03
C ALA A 156 -4.16 -3.16 6.51
N PHE A 157 -2.94 -3.22 5.98
CA PHE A 157 -2.58 -3.25 4.56
C PHE A 157 -1.42 -4.23 4.39
N TRP A 158 -1.69 -5.38 3.76
CA TRP A 158 -0.84 -6.56 3.91
C TRP A 158 -1.00 -7.53 2.75
N ILE A 159 -0.03 -8.44 2.61
CA ILE A 159 -0.08 -9.54 1.65
C ILE A 159 -0.01 -10.90 2.34
N THR A 160 -0.74 -11.88 1.83
CA THR A 160 -0.75 -13.24 2.37
C THR A 160 -0.95 -14.28 1.29
N GLY A 161 -0.44 -15.50 1.48
CA GLY A 161 -0.45 -16.55 0.47
C GLY A 161 -1.86 -16.96 0.02
N VAL A 162 -1.99 -17.23 -1.28
CA VAL A 162 -3.27 -17.60 -1.91
C VAL A 162 -3.65 -19.06 -1.61
N ASN A 163 -2.65 -19.95 -1.71
CA ASN A 163 -2.83 -21.40 -1.62
C ASN A 163 -2.21 -21.99 -0.34
N SER A 164 -1.53 -21.16 0.44
CA SER A 164 -0.83 -21.56 1.65
C SER A 164 -0.72 -20.37 2.60
N TRP A 165 -0.72 -20.65 3.89
CA TRP A 165 -0.22 -19.74 4.90
C TRP A 165 0.76 -20.54 5.76
N PRO A 166 2.04 -20.14 5.86
CA PRO A 166 2.73 -18.97 5.26
C PRO A 166 2.83 -18.99 3.69
N PRO A 167 3.23 -17.87 3.01
CA PRO A 167 3.85 -16.63 3.53
C PRO A 167 2.88 -15.48 3.81
N GLU A 168 3.32 -14.53 4.64
CA GLU A 168 2.61 -13.28 4.96
C GLU A 168 3.59 -12.12 5.16
N SER A 169 3.18 -10.91 4.76
CA SER A 169 3.89 -9.66 5.01
C SER A 169 2.91 -8.51 5.25
N ASP A 170 3.01 -7.89 6.42
CA ASP A 170 2.25 -6.72 6.82
C ASP A 170 3.01 -5.45 6.47
N ILE A 171 2.51 -4.67 5.51
CA ILE A 171 3.12 -3.38 5.11
C ILE A 171 2.76 -2.30 6.13
N MET A 172 1.52 -2.36 6.61
CA MET A 172 0.99 -1.52 7.65
C MET A 172 -0.04 -2.30 8.47
N GLU A 173 0.11 -2.29 9.79
CA GLU A 173 -0.81 -2.91 10.73
C GLU A 173 -0.78 -2.13 12.04
N PHE A 174 -1.94 -1.73 12.57
CA PHE A 174 -2.03 -1.12 13.90
C PHE A 174 -2.91 -1.96 14.80
N LYS A 175 -2.54 -2.07 16.07
CA LYS A 175 -3.23 -2.90 17.06
C LYS A 175 -3.58 -2.08 18.30
N GLY A 176 -4.63 -1.28 18.20
CA GLY A 176 -5.20 -0.57 19.35
C GLY A 176 -4.34 0.57 19.92
N ASP A 177 -3.27 0.95 19.23
CA ASP A 177 -2.39 2.07 19.57
C ASP A 177 -1.71 2.65 18.31
N SER A 178 -0.78 3.60 18.47
CA SER A 178 -0.12 4.32 17.38
C SER A 178 1.18 3.69 16.87
N ARG A 179 1.45 2.43 17.20
CA ARG A 179 2.61 1.71 16.67
C ARG A 179 2.17 0.97 15.41
N ASN A 180 2.83 1.27 14.30
CA ASN A 180 2.74 0.47 13.10
C ASN A 180 3.61 -0.79 13.27
N TRP A 181 3.01 -1.95 13.01
CA TRP A 181 3.65 -3.24 12.95
C TRP A 181 3.93 -3.56 11.49
N GLN A 182 5.20 -3.68 11.15
CA GLN A 182 5.67 -4.28 9.90
C GLN A 182 6.16 -5.67 10.24
N ASN A 183 5.51 -6.69 9.71
CA ASN A 183 5.78 -8.07 10.08
C ASN A 183 5.94 -8.95 8.84
N THR A 184 6.70 -10.02 8.96
CA THR A 184 6.64 -11.17 8.06
C THR A 184 6.39 -12.45 8.83
N TYR A 185 5.66 -13.38 8.23
CA TYR A 185 5.52 -14.75 8.72
C TYR A 185 5.84 -15.75 7.62
N ASP A 186 6.87 -16.56 7.85
CA ASP A 186 7.28 -17.67 7.00
C ASP A 186 7.27 -19.03 7.73
N GLY A 187 6.68 -19.05 8.94
CA GLY A 187 6.79 -20.11 9.93
C GLY A 187 7.39 -19.61 11.25
N ALA A 188 8.09 -18.48 11.20
CA ALA A 188 8.46 -17.67 12.35
C ALA A 188 8.09 -16.20 12.08
N TRP A 189 7.86 -15.45 13.16
CA TRP A 189 7.57 -14.01 13.06
C TRP A 189 8.87 -13.20 13.08
N GLU A 190 9.01 -12.31 12.10
CA GLU A 190 9.93 -11.17 12.15
C GLU A 190 9.09 -9.90 12.27
N ASN A 191 9.38 -9.02 13.23
CA ASN A 191 8.56 -7.84 13.50
C ASN A 191 9.42 -6.58 13.62
N THR A 192 8.91 -5.46 13.13
CA THR A 192 9.46 -4.13 13.37
C THR A 192 8.33 -3.18 13.71
N LEU A 193 8.40 -2.61 14.92
CA LEU A 193 7.40 -1.69 15.43
C LEU A 193 7.92 -0.26 15.34
N THR A 194 7.18 0.61 14.66
CA THR A 194 7.50 2.04 14.57
C THR A 194 6.33 2.86 15.11
N THR A 195 6.58 3.73 16.08
CA THR A 195 5.56 4.71 16.52
C THR A 195 5.34 5.73 15.41
N VAL A 196 4.08 5.90 14.99
CA VAL A 196 3.66 6.90 14.00
C VAL A 196 2.89 8.00 14.74
N SER A 197 3.53 9.15 14.90
CA SER A 197 2.87 10.32 15.52
C SER A 197 1.74 10.81 14.61
N ASN A 198 0.56 11.03 15.19
CA ASN A 198 -0.63 11.50 14.48
C ASN A 198 -1.07 10.56 13.34
N ALA A 199 -1.07 9.24 13.58
CA ALA A 199 -1.45 8.22 12.59
C ALA A 199 -2.87 8.37 12.01
N GLY A 200 -3.74 9.18 12.63
CA GLY A 200 -5.03 9.60 12.07
C GLY A 200 -4.93 10.58 10.89
N SER A 201 -3.75 11.10 10.59
CA SER A 201 -3.43 11.82 9.35
C SER A 201 -2.84 10.87 8.31
N TYR A 202 -2.74 11.31 7.05
CA TYR A 202 -2.18 10.46 6.00
C TYR A 202 -0.66 10.30 6.15
N HIS A 203 -0.22 9.05 6.25
CA HIS A 203 1.17 8.63 6.14
C HIS A 203 1.31 7.64 4.99
N ASN A 204 2.48 7.63 4.34
CA ASN A 204 2.78 6.67 3.29
C ASN A 204 3.36 5.40 3.90
N TYR A 205 2.83 4.24 3.54
CA TYR A 205 3.36 2.93 3.91
C TYR A 205 3.71 2.18 2.65
N LYS A 206 4.94 1.66 2.59
CA LYS A 206 5.48 1.02 1.39
C LYS A 206 6.33 -0.17 1.76
N CYS A 207 6.22 -1.23 0.96
CA CYS A 207 7.19 -2.32 0.96
C CYS A 207 7.71 -2.57 -0.45
N TRP A 208 9.04 -2.72 -0.56
CA TRP A 208 9.70 -3.24 -1.75
C TRP A 208 10.11 -4.69 -1.49
N TYR A 209 9.58 -5.58 -2.31
CA TYR A 209 9.85 -7.01 -2.26
C TYR A 209 10.81 -7.38 -3.38
N ASN A 210 11.81 -8.22 -3.09
CA ASN A 210 12.80 -8.63 -4.07
C ASN A 210 13.22 -10.09 -3.88
N LYS A 211 13.29 -10.85 -4.97
CA LYS A 211 13.83 -12.20 -4.99
C LYS A 211 15.34 -12.14 -4.74
N ILE A 212 15.82 -12.82 -3.70
CA ILE A 212 17.25 -12.82 -3.34
C ILE A 212 17.97 -14.12 -3.69
N ASN A 213 17.23 -15.23 -3.82
CA ASN A 213 17.77 -16.52 -4.24
C ASN A 213 16.64 -17.36 -4.90
N ALA A 214 16.81 -18.68 -4.99
CA ALA A 214 15.82 -19.57 -5.63
C ALA A 214 14.49 -19.68 -4.85
N THR A 215 14.51 -19.46 -3.54
CA THR A 215 13.38 -19.73 -2.64
C THR A 215 12.87 -18.49 -1.92
N ASP A 216 13.74 -17.53 -1.62
CA ASP A 216 13.45 -16.50 -0.63
C ASP A 216 13.26 -15.11 -1.24
N VAL A 217 12.49 -14.30 -0.52
CA VAL A 217 12.15 -12.92 -0.86
C VAL A 217 12.54 -12.02 0.31
N GLU A 218 13.28 -10.95 0.05
CA GLU A 218 13.48 -9.89 1.04
C GLU A 218 12.36 -8.84 0.96
N CYS A 219 12.02 -8.27 2.11
CA CYS A 219 10.99 -7.25 2.28
C CYS A 219 11.62 -6.00 2.88
N HIS A 220 11.63 -4.89 2.15
CA HIS A 220 12.14 -3.60 2.65
C HIS A 220 11.00 -2.67 2.94
N TYR A 221 10.81 -2.35 4.21
CA TYR A 221 9.69 -1.56 4.69
C TYR A 221 10.05 -0.09 4.88
N TYR A 222 9.07 0.77 4.56
CA TYR A 222 9.20 2.22 4.65
C TYR A 222 7.93 2.83 5.23
N ILE A 223 8.11 3.91 6.00
CA ILE A 223 7.04 4.82 6.41
C ILE A 223 7.49 6.23 6.03
N ASP A 224 6.66 6.97 5.29
CA ASP A 224 6.96 8.32 4.80
C ASP A 224 8.29 8.39 4.04
N ASN A 225 8.55 7.39 3.19
CA ASN A 225 9.81 7.17 2.48
C ASN A 225 11.06 6.99 3.36
N VAL A 226 10.92 6.89 4.68
CA VAL A 226 12.00 6.54 5.60
C VAL A 226 12.06 5.03 5.75
N TRP A 227 13.21 4.44 5.40
CA TRP A 227 13.48 3.00 5.58
C TRP A 227 13.37 2.62 7.06
N LYS A 228 12.73 1.49 7.36
CA LYS A 228 12.48 1.00 8.72
C LYS A 228 13.14 -0.34 8.99
N ALA A 229 13.01 -1.29 8.06
CA ALA A 229 13.53 -2.63 8.24
C ALA A 229 13.71 -3.36 6.92
N LYS A 230 14.54 -4.40 6.98
CA LYS A 230 14.61 -5.47 5.99
C LYS A 230 14.26 -6.78 6.70
N HIS A 231 13.23 -7.48 6.23
CA HIS A 231 12.89 -8.84 6.65
C HIS A 231 13.15 -9.83 5.53
N THR A 232 13.11 -11.14 5.83
CA THR A 232 13.17 -12.20 4.82
C THR A 232 11.96 -13.13 4.96
N MET A 233 11.20 -13.31 3.87
CA MET A 233 10.22 -14.39 3.77
C MET A 233 10.87 -15.60 3.12
N SER A 234 11.16 -16.62 3.93
CA SER A 234 11.74 -17.87 3.43
C SER A 234 10.73 -18.65 2.57
N ASN A 235 11.20 -19.29 1.50
CA ASN A 235 10.36 -20.10 0.61
C ASN A 235 9.14 -19.36 0.03
N ALA A 236 9.22 -18.05 -0.22
CA ALA A 236 8.13 -17.25 -0.78
C ALA A 236 8.15 -17.11 -2.31
N VAL A 237 9.27 -17.46 -2.97
CA VAL A 237 9.35 -17.47 -4.44
C VAL A 237 8.33 -18.46 -5.03
N ASN A 238 7.69 -18.07 -6.13
CA ASN A 238 6.61 -18.83 -6.80
C ASN A 238 5.35 -19.08 -5.95
N LYS A 239 5.21 -18.44 -4.78
CA LYS A 239 3.97 -18.48 -4.00
C LYS A 239 3.15 -17.21 -4.26
N PRO A 240 2.00 -17.31 -4.94
CA PRO A 240 1.16 -16.14 -5.16
C PRO A 240 0.57 -15.66 -3.84
N MET A 241 0.47 -14.34 -3.68
CA MET A 241 -0.09 -13.68 -2.49
C MET A 241 -1.18 -12.68 -2.88
N TRP A 242 -2.24 -12.61 -2.07
CA TRP A 242 -3.26 -11.57 -2.14
C TRP A 242 -2.75 -10.27 -1.52
N LEU A 243 -3.16 -9.11 -2.06
CA LEU A 243 -3.03 -7.82 -1.36
C LEU A 243 -4.37 -7.45 -0.74
N ILE A 244 -4.39 -7.11 0.55
CA ILE A 244 -5.61 -6.91 1.34
C ILE A 244 -5.56 -5.57 2.07
N ILE A 245 -6.70 -4.87 2.13
CA ILE A 245 -6.93 -3.69 2.96
C ILE A 245 -8.16 -3.96 3.82
N ASN A 246 -8.05 -3.88 5.14
CA ASN A 246 -9.18 -4.10 6.05
C ASN A 246 -9.16 -3.21 7.28
N LEU A 247 -10.33 -3.09 7.93
CA LEU A 247 -10.45 -2.63 9.31
C LEU A 247 -11.07 -3.75 10.15
N GLN A 248 -10.23 -4.55 10.81
CA GLN A 248 -10.68 -5.53 11.79
C GLN A 248 -10.87 -4.84 13.15
N MET A 249 -11.57 -5.49 14.08
CA MET A 249 -11.87 -4.95 15.41
C MET A 249 -11.60 -5.96 16.51
N GLU A 250 -11.08 -5.46 17.63
CA GLU A 250 -10.75 -6.15 18.88
C GLU A 250 -9.69 -7.27 18.74
N ARG A 251 -9.63 -8.18 19.73
CA ARG A 251 -8.66 -9.28 19.86
C ARG A 251 -7.24 -8.78 20.06
N ASP A 252 -6.34 -8.94 19.09
CA ASP A 252 -4.94 -8.52 19.27
C ASP A 252 -4.83 -6.99 19.40
N SER A 253 -5.85 -6.25 18.96
CA SER A 253 -5.97 -4.81 19.19
C SER A 253 -6.60 -4.42 20.55
N GLY A 254 -6.98 -5.40 21.37
CA GLY A 254 -7.60 -5.23 22.69
C GLY A 254 -9.13 -5.09 22.65
N SER A 255 -9.78 -5.24 23.80
CA SER A 255 -11.25 -5.10 23.95
C SER A 255 -11.61 -4.44 25.29
N PRO A 256 -12.73 -3.69 25.41
CA PRO A 256 -13.69 -3.38 24.34
C PRO A 256 -13.10 -2.38 23.33
N GLY A 257 -13.55 -2.50 22.08
CA GLY A 257 -13.33 -1.50 21.05
C GLY A 257 -14.31 -0.32 21.12
N PRO A 258 -14.21 0.65 20.22
CA PRO A 258 -15.04 1.86 20.23
C PRO A 258 -16.55 1.56 20.11
N SER A 259 -17.38 2.35 20.78
CA SER A 259 -18.85 2.24 20.68
C SER A 259 -19.44 2.98 19.47
N GLY A 260 -18.71 3.95 18.92
CA GLY A 260 -19.12 4.73 17.76
C GLY A 260 -18.55 4.22 16.43
N ASN A 261 -18.96 4.87 15.34
CA ASN A 261 -18.37 4.61 14.02
C ASN A 261 -16.88 4.94 14.04
N THR A 262 -16.08 3.99 13.58
CA THR A 262 -14.63 4.12 13.44
C THR A 262 -14.27 4.09 11.97
N PHE A 263 -13.36 4.96 11.55
CA PHE A 263 -13.01 5.12 10.14
C PHE A 263 -11.53 4.84 9.90
N TYR A 264 -11.26 4.16 8.80
CA TYR A 264 -9.94 3.93 8.22
C TYR A 264 -10.01 4.38 6.76
N THR A 265 -9.09 5.26 6.33
CA THR A 265 -9.12 5.76 4.95
C THR A 265 -7.79 5.54 4.25
N GLY A 266 -7.86 5.28 2.94
CA GLY A 266 -6.71 5.03 2.09
C GLY A 266 -6.84 5.72 0.73
N LYS A 267 -5.71 6.19 0.19
CA LYS A 267 -5.61 6.77 -1.16
C LYS A 267 -4.26 6.45 -1.76
N ASN A 268 -4.10 6.74 -3.05
CA ASN A 268 -2.82 6.57 -3.77
C ASN A 268 -2.23 5.16 -3.62
N VAL A 269 -3.08 4.13 -3.52
CA VAL A 269 -2.62 2.74 -3.43
C VAL A 269 -2.10 2.31 -4.79
N THR A 270 -0.85 1.84 -4.81
CA THR A 270 -0.15 1.43 -6.02
C THR A 270 0.48 0.05 -5.83
N MET A 271 0.51 -0.70 -6.93
CA MET A 271 1.24 -1.96 -7.05
C MET A 271 1.93 -1.95 -8.41
N GLY A 272 3.24 -2.07 -8.40
CA GLY A 272 4.03 -2.25 -9.62
C GLY A 272 5.13 -3.28 -9.44
N ARG A 273 5.71 -3.72 -10.55
CA ARG A 273 6.74 -4.75 -10.57
C ARG A 273 7.77 -4.54 -11.65
N GLU A 274 8.95 -5.11 -11.43
CA GLU A 274 9.96 -5.27 -12.46
C GLU A 274 9.68 -6.54 -13.26
N ARG A 275 9.89 -6.48 -14.58
CA ARG A 275 9.92 -7.64 -15.47
C ARG A 275 11.35 -7.86 -15.97
N ALA A 276 11.88 -9.05 -15.72
CA ALA A 276 13.13 -9.51 -16.33
C ALA A 276 12.88 -10.04 -17.75
N PHE A 277 13.87 -9.85 -18.64
CA PHE A 277 13.88 -10.38 -20.01
C PHE A 277 14.82 -11.58 -20.12
#